data_AF-A0A643JZD1-F1
#
_entry.id   AF-A0A643JZD1-F1
#
_cell.length_a   1.000
_cell.length_b   1.000
_cell.length_c   1.000
_cell.angle_alpha   90.00
_cell.angle_beta   90.00
_cell.angle_gamma   90.00
#
_symmetry.space_group_name_H-M   'P 1'
#
loop_
_entity.id
_entity.type
_entity.pdbx_description
1 polymer ?
#
loop_
_entity_poly.entity_id
_entity_poly.type
_entity_poly.pdbx_seq_one_letter_code
_entity_poly.pdbx_strand_id
1 'polypeptide(L)'
;MDATGLLWLERGHWGVTTAVYLFFAALGGGAYLTGVAAYALSETGKRRSHVTLARWAFLVALVAVSIAGIAILSHLADPLAGLLFPVTLTNFESWITRGTWILVSLGVFAAVQTLWFCFGELGRDSEGGSAFVRRIAGRLGLDGVADQIADRIRPSGSGFWVVAVLGLVPALGTVYTGFELAAVETVPLWYHPTVLPGLFLASGVAAGIATALALTVAFDEANSRLVLVFTSAVGATLLVSVGLLWLLWTSLGNTPAGIESASKLTEGALYIPVVVLLAGIVVSLVGSPLLAWIGYVRSGPVMTGWVVRVSLVVSLVVGVVATFLIRYVVLLAAVKEPLVAVGV
;
A
#
# COMPACT_ATOMS: atom_id res chain seq x y z
N MET A 1 17.98 -40.10 -31.33
CA MET A 1 17.18 -39.86 -30.12
C MET A 1 17.84 -38.69 -29.44
N ASP A 2 17.43 -37.49 -29.83
CA ASP A 2 18.09 -36.27 -29.39
C ASP A 2 17.63 -35.99 -27.98
N ALA A 3 18.56 -36.05 -27.03
CA ALA A 3 18.31 -35.73 -25.64
C ALA A 3 18.15 -34.21 -25.52
N THR A 4 16.93 -33.71 -25.71
CA THR A 4 16.57 -32.33 -25.37
C THR A 4 16.58 -32.19 -23.85
N GLY A 5 17.60 -31.49 -23.32
CA GLY A 5 17.72 -31.17 -21.90
C GLY A 5 17.09 -29.81 -21.60
N LEU A 6 16.40 -29.69 -20.46
CA LEU A 6 15.97 -28.39 -19.93
C LEU A 6 17.09 -27.81 -19.07
N LEU A 7 17.59 -26.63 -19.45
CA LEU A 7 18.59 -25.91 -18.66
C LEU A 7 17.91 -24.80 -17.86
N TRP A 8 17.89 -24.97 -16.53
CA TRP A 8 17.37 -23.98 -15.61
C TRP A 8 18.42 -22.90 -15.33
N LEU A 9 18.03 -21.63 -15.48
CA LEU A 9 18.90 -20.50 -15.12
C LEU A 9 18.73 -20.19 -13.63
N GLU A 10 19.72 -20.54 -12.80
CA GLU A 10 19.67 -20.46 -11.32
C GLU A 10 19.63 -19.04 -10.71
N ARG A 11 19.46 -17.96 -11.46
CA ARG A 11 19.47 -16.61 -10.86
C ARG A 11 18.08 -16.20 -10.37
N GLY A 12 17.90 -16.20 -9.04
CA GLY A 12 16.82 -15.45 -8.39
C GLY A 12 16.99 -13.95 -8.65
N HIS A 13 15.98 -13.31 -9.24
CA HIS A 13 16.13 -11.91 -9.70
C HIS A 13 15.91 -10.94 -8.54
N TRP A 14 14.83 -11.09 -7.77
CA TRP A 14 14.39 -10.12 -6.77
C TRP A 14 14.14 -10.79 -5.42
N GLY A 15 14.58 -10.12 -4.35
CA GLY A 15 14.49 -10.63 -2.97
C GLY A 15 13.35 -10.00 -2.16
N VAL A 16 13.35 -10.29 -0.85
CA VAL A 16 12.36 -9.76 0.10
C VAL A 16 12.32 -8.23 0.11
N THR A 17 13.47 -7.56 -0.07
CA THR A 17 13.55 -6.10 -0.18
C THR A 17 12.66 -5.55 -1.29
N THR A 18 12.56 -6.26 -2.42
CA THR A 18 11.68 -5.87 -3.51
C THR A 18 10.22 -6.03 -3.12
N ALA A 19 9.85 -7.10 -2.40
CA ALA A 19 8.50 -7.25 -1.86
C ALA A 19 8.12 -6.11 -0.92
N VAL A 20 9.05 -5.70 -0.05
CA VAL A 20 8.91 -4.54 0.86
C VAL A 20 8.67 -3.27 0.05
N TYR A 21 9.51 -2.99 -0.93
CA TYR A 21 9.37 -1.83 -1.82
C TYR A 21 8.00 -1.79 -2.53
N LEU A 22 7.62 -2.87 -3.23
CA LEU A 22 6.35 -2.94 -3.98
C LEU A 22 5.14 -2.82 -3.05
N PHE A 23 5.25 -3.33 -1.82
CA PHE A 23 4.20 -3.22 -0.81
C PHE A 23 4.04 -1.80 -0.31
N PHE A 24 5.12 -1.19 0.17
CA PHE A 24 5.05 0.13 0.77
C PHE A 24 4.76 1.23 -0.26
N ALA A 25 5.19 1.07 -1.51
CA ALA A 25 4.80 1.98 -2.59
C ALA A 25 3.27 1.96 -2.80
N ALA A 26 2.68 0.77 -2.98
CA ALA A 26 1.23 0.62 -3.19
C ALA A 26 0.40 0.99 -1.94
N LEU A 27 0.88 0.64 -0.74
CA LEU A 27 0.28 1.06 0.53
C LEU A 27 0.28 2.58 0.66
N GLY A 28 1.36 3.24 0.26
CA GLY A 28 1.46 4.70 0.27
C GLY A 28 0.42 5.36 -0.64
N GLY A 29 0.24 4.83 -1.85
CA GLY A 29 -0.82 5.27 -2.77
C GLY A 29 -2.21 5.07 -2.17
N GLY A 30 -2.49 3.88 -1.62
CA GLY A 30 -3.74 3.56 -0.94
C GLY A 30 -4.05 4.48 0.25
N ALA A 31 -3.04 4.79 1.06
CA ALA A 31 -3.16 5.68 2.21
C ALA A 31 -3.42 7.13 1.75
N TYR A 32 -2.77 7.60 0.68
CA TYR A 32 -3.05 8.92 0.12
C TYR A 32 -4.49 9.04 -0.36
N LEU A 33 -4.99 8.05 -1.13
CA LEU A 33 -6.39 7.98 -1.57
C LEU A 33 -7.36 8.03 -0.38
N THR A 34 -7.04 7.28 0.69
CA THR A 34 -7.82 7.27 1.94
C THR A 34 -7.88 8.66 2.56
N GLY A 35 -6.76 9.40 2.58
CA GLY A 35 -6.70 10.75 3.14
C GLY A 35 -7.59 11.74 2.39
N VAL A 36 -7.54 11.71 1.06
CA VAL A 36 -8.39 12.56 0.21
C VAL A 36 -9.86 12.20 0.38
N ALA A 37 -10.20 10.90 0.37
CA ALA A 37 -11.58 10.44 0.55
C ALA A 37 -12.14 10.81 1.93
N ALA A 38 -11.36 10.61 3.00
CA ALA A 38 -11.74 10.97 4.35
C ALA A 38 -11.99 12.47 4.47
N TYR A 39 -11.10 13.30 3.92
CA TYR A 39 -11.27 14.75 3.93
C TYR A 39 -12.52 15.18 3.14
N ALA A 40 -12.86 14.49 2.03
CA ALA A 40 -13.99 14.86 1.18
C ALA A 40 -15.31 14.59 1.89
N LEU A 41 -15.37 13.47 2.61
CA LEU A 41 -16.52 13.13 3.44
C LEU A 41 -16.65 14.03 4.67
N SER A 42 -15.58 14.74 5.07
CA SER A 42 -15.60 15.64 6.24
C SER A 42 -16.50 16.87 6.08
N GLU A 43 -16.80 17.27 4.83
CA GLU A 43 -17.64 18.44 4.52
C GLU A 43 -19.13 18.23 4.87
N THR A 44 -19.55 17.00 5.19
CA THR A 44 -20.97 16.63 5.41
C THR A 44 -21.44 16.62 6.87
N GLY A 45 -20.74 17.32 7.78
CA GLY A 45 -21.27 17.63 9.13
C GLY A 45 -20.70 16.86 10.33
N LYS A 46 -19.69 16.00 10.14
CA LYS A 46 -18.89 15.39 11.25
C LYS A 46 -17.40 15.48 10.96
N ARG A 47 -16.88 16.70 11.06
CA ARG A 47 -15.54 17.09 10.59
C ARG A 47 -14.38 16.40 11.32
N ARG A 48 -14.50 16.20 12.63
CA ARG A 48 -13.35 15.82 13.47
C ARG A 48 -12.76 14.44 13.15
N SER A 49 -13.53 13.35 13.25
CA SER A 49 -13.00 12.00 13.02
C SER A 49 -12.53 11.78 11.58
N HIS A 50 -13.15 12.45 10.60
CA HIS A 50 -12.71 12.40 9.20
C HIS A 50 -11.37 13.12 8.97
N VAL A 51 -11.19 14.30 9.58
CA VAL A 51 -9.91 15.01 9.55
C VAL A 51 -8.82 14.22 10.26
N THR A 52 -9.13 13.56 11.39
CA THR A 52 -8.18 12.68 12.08
C THR A 52 -7.78 11.49 11.23
N LEU A 53 -8.74 10.83 10.56
CA LEU A 53 -8.43 9.75 9.61
C LEU A 53 -7.57 10.27 8.47
N ALA A 54 -7.89 11.43 7.90
CA ALA A 54 -7.10 12.04 6.82
C ALA A 54 -5.66 12.31 7.27
N ARG A 55 -5.46 12.84 8.47
CA ARG A 55 -4.13 13.08 9.06
C ARG A 55 -3.31 11.79 9.16
N TRP A 56 -3.89 10.73 9.72
CA TRP A 56 -3.23 9.42 9.77
C TRP A 56 -2.93 8.87 8.39
N ALA A 57 -3.86 8.99 7.46
CA ALA A 57 -3.73 8.48 6.11
C ALA A 57 -2.58 9.16 5.33
N PHE A 58 -2.48 10.50 5.38
CA PHE A 58 -1.36 11.21 4.75
C PHE A 58 -0.02 10.89 5.42
N LEU A 59 0.00 10.78 6.76
CA LEU A 59 1.21 10.39 7.48
C LEU A 59 1.66 8.97 7.11
N VAL A 60 0.74 8.02 7.04
CA VAL A 60 1.01 6.65 6.58
C VAL A 60 1.54 6.68 5.15
N ALA A 61 0.95 7.49 4.25
CA ALA A 61 1.45 7.63 2.89
C ALA A 61 2.91 8.10 2.85
N LEU A 62 3.25 9.14 3.62
CA LEU A 62 4.61 9.67 3.71
C LEU A 62 5.61 8.63 4.24
N VAL A 63 5.26 7.95 5.34
CA VAL A 63 6.12 6.93 5.96
C VAL A 63 6.30 5.75 5.00
N ALA A 64 5.23 5.28 4.38
CA ALA A 64 5.28 4.15 3.45
C ALA A 64 6.14 4.47 2.22
N VAL A 65 5.94 5.64 1.59
CA VAL A 65 6.77 6.05 0.45
C VAL A 65 8.24 6.20 0.85
N SER A 66 8.53 6.69 2.05
CA SER A 66 9.90 6.77 2.57
C SER A 66 10.54 5.38 2.73
N ILE A 67 9.81 4.41 3.29
CA ILE A 67 10.27 3.03 3.42
C ILE A 67 10.49 2.41 2.02
N ALA A 68 9.57 2.63 1.08
CA ALA A 68 9.70 2.14 -0.28
C ALA A 68 10.93 2.73 -1.00
N GLY A 69 11.17 4.04 -0.82
CA GLY A 69 12.35 4.73 -1.35
C GLY A 69 13.66 4.20 -0.78
N ILE A 70 13.72 3.95 0.54
CA ILE A 70 14.90 3.34 1.17
C ILE A 70 15.10 1.91 0.67
N ALA A 71 14.03 1.11 0.58
CA ALA A 71 14.10 -0.27 0.11
C ALA A 71 14.62 -0.37 -1.32
N ILE A 72 14.11 0.46 -2.25
CA ILE A 72 14.60 0.43 -3.63
C ILE A 72 16.06 0.91 -3.72
N LEU A 73 16.43 2.00 -3.04
CA LEU A 73 17.81 2.50 -3.03
C LEU A 73 18.81 1.48 -2.50
N SER A 74 18.42 0.67 -1.51
CA SER A 74 19.27 -0.40 -0.95
C SER A 74 19.53 -1.56 -1.93
N HIS A 75 18.71 -1.70 -2.97
CA HIS A 75 18.81 -2.75 -3.97
C HIS A 75 19.44 -2.24 -5.30
N LEU A 76 19.63 -0.93 -5.46
CA LEU A 76 20.28 -0.39 -6.64
C LEU A 76 21.77 -0.76 -6.67
N ALA A 77 22.27 -1.16 -7.83
CA ALA A 77 23.71 -1.38 -8.03
C ALA A 77 24.52 -0.08 -7.85
N ASP A 78 23.93 1.06 -8.23
CA ASP A 78 24.47 2.40 -7.98
C ASP A 78 23.41 3.29 -7.30
N PRO A 79 23.45 3.41 -5.97
CA PRO A 79 22.51 4.25 -5.22
C PRO A 79 22.64 5.75 -5.55
N LEU A 80 23.82 6.22 -5.98
CA LEU A 80 24.01 7.64 -6.34
C LEU A 80 23.23 7.97 -7.61
N ALA A 81 23.18 7.03 -8.56
CA ALA A 81 22.33 7.18 -9.73
C ALA A 81 20.85 7.30 -9.34
N GLY A 82 20.39 6.57 -8.31
CA GLY A 82 19.03 6.69 -7.78
C GLY A 82 18.77 8.05 -7.10
N LEU A 83 19.75 8.63 -6.40
CA LEU A 83 19.60 9.96 -5.80
C LEU A 83 19.59 11.08 -6.84
N LEU A 84 20.32 10.88 -7.93
CA LEU A 84 20.38 11.79 -9.08
C LEU A 84 19.34 11.42 -10.16
N PHE A 85 18.25 10.73 -9.78
CA PHE A 85 17.23 10.24 -10.71
C PHE A 85 16.71 11.25 -11.73
N PRO A 86 16.59 12.58 -11.45
CA PRO A 86 16.09 13.51 -12.45
C PRO A 86 17.01 13.62 -13.68
N VAL A 87 18.29 13.29 -13.52
CA VAL A 87 19.30 13.33 -14.59
C VAL A 87 19.59 11.93 -15.13
N THR A 88 19.58 10.92 -14.28
CA THR A 88 19.99 9.55 -14.63
C THR A 88 18.83 8.67 -15.12
N LEU A 89 17.61 8.88 -14.64
CA LEU A 89 16.41 8.12 -15.02
C LEU A 89 15.56 8.94 -15.99
N THR A 90 16.00 9.00 -17.24
CA THR A 90 15.34 9.75 -18.34
C THR A 90 14.70 8.84 -19.39
N ASN A 91 14.97 7.53 -19.38
CA ASN A 91 14.32 6.58 -20.27
C ASN A 91 12.90 6.22 -19.76
N PHE A 92 11.89 6.95 -20.23
CA PHE A 92 10.49 6.75 -19.84
C PHE A 92 9.82 5.48 -20.41
N GLU A 93 10.49 4.74 -21.31
CA GLU A 93 10.00 3.42 -21.72
C GLU A 93 10.16 2.40 -20.59
N SER A 94 11.18 2.56 -19.73
CA SER A 94 11.40 1.71 -18.56
C SER A 94 10.38 1.97 -17.46
N TRP A 95 9.84 0.88 -16.88
CA TRP A 95 8.97 0.96 -15.71
C TRP A 95 9.69 1.48 -14.47
N ILE A 96 10.99 1.22 -14.32
CA ILE A 96 11.79 1.72 -13.19
C ILE A 96 11.86 3.26 -13.19
N THR A 97 12.05 3.85 -14.37
CA THR A 97 12.06 5.32 -14.53
C THR A 97 10.69 5.90 -14.18
N ARG A 98 9.62 5.40 -14.80
CA ARG A 98 8.25 5.84 -14.52
C ARG A 98 7.90 5.69 -13.04
N GLY A 99 8.27 4.55 -12.46
CA GLY A 99 8.06 4.23 -11.06
C GLY A 99 8.73 5.19 -10.09
N THR A 100 9.99 5.54 -10.36
CA THR A 100 10.75 6.49 -9.53
C THR A 100 10.08 7.87 -9.53
N TRP A 101 9.72 8.39 -10.70
CA TRP A 101 9.02 9.67 -10.82
C TRP A 101 7.66 9.67 -10.11
N ILE A 102 6.90 8.57 -10.22
CA ILE A 102 5.62 8.40 -9.53
C ILE A 102 5.84 8.38 -8.01
N LEU A 103 6.79 7.59 -7.51
CA LEU A 103 7.05 7.43 -6.08
C LEU A 103 7.53 8.73 -5.43
N VAL A 104 8.46 9.44 -6.08
CA VAL A 104 8.96 10.73 -5.57
C VAL A 104 7.85 11.78 -5.59
N SER A 105 7.06 11.85 -6.67
CA SER A 105 5.93 12.79 -6.75
C SER A 105 4.91 12.51 -5.64
N LEU A 106 4.56 11.23 -5.42
CA LEU A 106 3.69 10.84 -4.30
C LEU A 106 4.28 11.26 -2.96
N GLY A 107 5.58 11.08 -2.75
CA GLY A 107 6.29 11.51 -1.55
C GLY A 107 6.17 13.01 -1.30
N VAL A 108 6.34 13.83 -2.35
CA VAL A 108 6.17 15.29 -2.27
C VAL A 108 4.74 15.65 -1.89
N PHE A 109 3.74 15.10 -2.58
CA PHE A 109 2.33 15.38 -2.26
C PHE A 109 1.96 14.90 -0.86
N ALA A 110 2.42 13.72 -0.45
CA ALA A 110 2.20 13.20 0.89
C ALA A 110 2.85 14.10 1.94
N ALA A 111 4.09 14.54 1.74
CA ALA A 111 4.79 15.44 2.65
C ALA A 111 4.05 16.78 2.82
N VAL A 112 3.61 17.38 1.71
CA VAL A 112 2.85 18.64 1.73
C VAL A 112 1.52 18.46 2.47
N GLN A 113 0.77 17.39 2.19
CA GLN A 113 -0.49 17.12 2.88
C GLN A 113 -0.27 16.82 4.37
N THR A 114 0.71 15.99 4.73
CA THR A 114 1.07 15.73 6.13
C THR A 114 1.44 17.02 6.85
N LEU A 115 2.23 17.89 6.24
CA LEU A 115 2.58 19.19 6.81
C LEU A 115 1.33 20.02 7.10
N TRP A 116 0.41 20.15 6.15
CA TRP A 116 -0.82 20.93 6.35
C TRP A 116 -1.82 20.32 7.34
N PHE A 117 -1.88 19.00 7.46
CA PHE A 117 -2.80 18.36 8.42
C PHE A 117 -2.23 18.29 9.84
N CYS A 118 -0.91 18.22 10.00
CA CYS A 118 -0.24 18.11 11.30
C CYS A 118 0.16 19.47 11.89
N PHE A 119 0.36 20.49 11.06
CA PHE A 119 0.84 21.83 11.46
C PHE A 119 -0.06 22.93 10.88
N GLY A 120 0.20 24.18 11.30
CA GLY A 120 -0.59 25.35 10.93
C GLY A 120 -1.99 25.33 11.55
N GLU A 121 -2.94 26.04 10.93
CA GLU A 121 -4.31 26.17 11.41
C GLU A 121 -5.00 24.81 11.70
N LEU A 122 -4.92 23.83 10.79
CA LEU A 122 -5.53 22.49 10.99
C LEU A 122 -4.79 21.64 12.03
N GLY A 123 -3.50 21.90 12.24
CA GLY A 123 -2.68 21.23 13.23
C GLY A 123 -2.86 21.76 14.64
N ARG A 124 -3.23 23.04 14.82
CA ARG A 124 -3.41 23.66 16.15
C ARG A 124 -4.57 23.04 16.93
N ASP A 125 -5.65 22.69 16.24
CA ASP A 125 -6.83 22.04 16.83
C ASP A 125 -6.70 20.51 16.91
N SER A 126 -5.50 19.97 16.66
CA SER A 126 -5.27 18.53 16.74
C SER A 126 -5.20 18.06 18.19
N GLU A 127 -6.11 17.17 18.57
CA GLU A 127 -6.05 16.43 19.83
C GLU A 127 -5.91 14.93 19.54
N GLY A 128 -5.51 14.16 20.56
CA GLY A 128 -5.38 12.71 20.47
C GLY A 128 -4.02 12.21 19.97
N GLY A 129 -3.99 10.95 19.56
CA GLY A 129 -2.78 10.29 19.08
C GLY A 129 -2.21 10.92 17.83
N SER A 130 -3.08 11.31 16.89
CA SER A 130 -2.70 11.92 15.61
C SER A 130 -1.90 13.22 15.73
N ALA A 131 -1.94 13.90 16.88
CA ALA A 131 -1.14 15.08 17.20
C ALA A 131 0.32 14.75 17.60
N PHE A 132 0.75 13.48 17.61
CA PHE A 132 2.09 13.09 18.09
C PHE A 132 3.22 13.73 17.28
N VAL A 133 3.07 13.88 15.96
CA VAL A 133 4.08 14.52 15.09
C VAL A 133 4.34 15.95 15.55
N ARG A 134 3.25 16.70 15.83
CA ARG A 134 3.32 18.04 16.41
C ARG A 134 3.98 18.02 17.79
N ARG A 135 3.62 17.07 18.65
CA ARG A 135 4.24 16.93 20.00
C ARG A 135 5.75 16.68 19.91
N ILE A 136 6.21 15.88 18.95
CA ILE A 136 7.64 15.66 18.70
C ILE A 136 8.29 16.98 18.26
N ALA A 137 7.70 17.68 17.29
CA ALA A 137 8.22 18.96 16.83
C ALA A 137 8.27 20.02 17.95
N GLY A 138 7.25 20.08 18.81
CA GLY A 138 7.22 21.00 19.96
C GLY A 138 8.29 20.67 21.00
N ARG A 139 8.59 19.38 21.24
CA ARG A 139 9.73 18.97 22.09
C ARG A 139 11.08 19.41 21.53
N LEU A 140 11.18 19.57 20.21
CA LEU A 140 12.37 20.07 19.52
C LEU A 140 12.36 21.60 19.33
N GLY A 141 11.29 22.30 19.76
CA GLY A 141 11.13 23.75 19.55
C GLY A 141 10.90 24.14 18.08
N LEU A 142 10.44 23.21 17.24
CA LEU A 142 10.25 23.39 15.79
C LEU A 142 8.79 23.59 15.38
N ASP A 143 7.84 23.44 16.30
CA ASP A 143 6.41 23.54 16.01
C ASP A 143 6.00 24.93 15.50
N GLY A 144 6.56 26.01 16.06
CA GLY A 144 6.32 27.37 15.57
C GLY A 144 6.82 27.59 14.13
N VAL A 145 8.00 27.04 13.80
CA VAL A 145 8.57 27.13 12.44
C VAL A 145 7.74 26.31 11.46
N ALA A 146 7.38 25.07 11.84
CA ALA A 146 6.55 24.21 11.02
C ALA A 146 5.16 24.81 10.78
N ASP A 147 4.56 25.45 11.78
CA ASP A 147 3.30 26.17 11.66
C ASP A 147 3.42 27.34 10.68
N GLN A 148 4.47 28.15 10.78
CA GLN A 148 4.70 29.28 9.86
C GLN A 148 4.89 28.80 8.41
N ILE A 149 5.66 27.74 8.20
CA ILE A 149 5.87 27.16 6.86
C ILE A 149 4.53 26.62 6.32
N ALA A 150 3.81 25.83 7.13
CA ALA A 150 2.53 25.26 6.75
C ALA A 150 1.53 26.36 6.36
N ASP A 151 1.33 27.36 7.21
CA ASP A 151 0.39 28.46 6.96
C ASP A 151 0.82 29.33 5.75
N ARG A 152 2.13 29.47 5.48
CA ARG A 152 2.65 30.25 4.34
C ARG A 152 2.44 29.58 3.00
N ILE A 153 2.65 28.26 2.92
CA ILE A 153 2.55 27.53 1.65
C ILE A 153 1.15 26.97 1.41
N ARG A 154 0.28 26.95 2.43
CA ARG A 154 -1.09 26.44 2.31
C ARG A 154 -1.91 27.37 1.41
N PRO A 155 -2.50 26.86 0.32
CA PRO A 155 -3.37 27.66 -0.52
C PRO A 155 -4.64 28.04 0.24
N SER A 156 -5.12 29.27 0.07
CA SER A 156 -6.42 29.70 0.58
C SER A 156 -7.57 29.06 -0.21
N GLY A 157 -8.68 28.74 0.47
CA GLY A 157 -9.90 28.24 -0.16
C GLY A 157 -9.71 26.90 -0.87
N SER A 158 -10.20 26.78 -2.10
CA SER A 158 -10.20 25.53 -2.88
C SER A 158 -8.81 25.06 -3.34
N GLY A 159 -7.76 25.88 -3.23
CA GLY A 159 -6.42 25.49 -3.68
C GLY A 159 -5.86 24.30 -2.90
N PHE A 160 -6.21 24.16 -1.63
CA PHE A 160 -5.87 22.99 -0.81
C PHE A 160 -6.41 21.69 -1.43
N TRP A 161 -7.66 21.74 -1.88
CA TRP A 161 -8.36 20.64 -2.54
C TRP A 161 -7.73 20.27 -3.88
N VAL A 162 -7.30 21.27 -4.66
CA VAL A 162 -6.61 21.04 -5.94
C VAL A 162 -5.34 20.23 -5.73
N VAL A 163 -4.52 20.59 -4.74
CA VAL A 163 -3.27 19.86 -4.45
C VAL A 163 -3.55 18.42 -3.99
N ALA A 164 -4.60 18.22 -3.19
CA ALA A 164 -5.04 16.88 -2.78
C ALA A 164 -5.46 16.02 -3.97
N VAL A 165 -6.23 16.58 -4.90
CA VAL A 165 -6.70 15.88 -6.10
C VAL A 165 -5.55 15.59 -7.07
N LEU A 166 -4.61 16.53 -7.26
CA LEU A 166 -3.44 16.30 -8.10
C LEU A 166 -2.56 15.15 -7.59
N GLY A 167 -2.43 15.01 -6.26
CA GLY A 167 -1.71 13.89 -5.66
C GLY A 167 -2.37 12.52 -5.87
N LEU A 168 -3.65 12.46 -6.27
CA LEU A 168 -4.29 11.19 -6.66
C LEU A 168 -3.63 10.57 -7.89
N VAL A 169 -3.06 11.37 -8.79
CA VAL A 169 -2.40 10.88 -10.01
C VAL A 169 -1.21 9.97 -9.67
N PRO A 170 -0.19 10.41 -8.91
CA PRO A 170 0.89 9.52 -8.51
C PRO A 170 0.43 8.44 -7.52
N ALA A 171 -0.60 8.68 -6.70
CA ALA A 171 -1.16 7.67 -5.81
C ALA A 171 -1.74 6.47 -6.58
N LEU A 172 -2.57 6.73 -7.59
CA LEU A 172 -3.07 5.70 -8.51
C LEU A 172 -1.92 5.14 -9.38
N GLY A 173 -0.97 6.00 -9.72
CA GLY A 173 0.25 5.65 -10.46
C GLY A 173 1.03 4.50 -9.82
N THR A 174 0.95 4.28 -8.50
CA THR A 174 1.59 3.15 -7.79
C THR A 174 1.22 1.77 -8.34
N VAL A 175 0.18 1.67 -9.17
CA VAL A 175 -0.11 0.51 -10.04
C VAL A 175 1.10 0.06 -10.87
N TYR A 176 2.05 0.96 -11.14
CA TYR A 176 3.32 0.67 -11.82
C TYR A 176 4.10 -0.48 -11.16
N THR A 177 3.97 -0.67 -9.84
CA THR A 177 4.63 -1.75 -9.11
C THR A 177 4.27 -3.14 -9.64
N GLY A 178 3.03 -3.35 -10.12
CA GLY A 178 2.66 -4.60 -10.77
C GLY A 178 3.09 -4.65 -12.23
N PHE A 179 3.18 -3.50 -12.91
CA PHE A 179 3.68 -3.44 -14.28
C PHE A 179 5.18 -3.72 -14.37
N GLU A 180 5.97 -3.35 -13.36
CA GLU A 180 7.39 -3.68 -13.26
C GLU A 180 7.63 -5.20 -13.36
N LEU A 181 6.78 -5.99 -12.70
CA LEU A 181 6.82 -7.44 -12.78
C LEU A 181 6.22 -7.96 -14.09
N ALA A 182 5.07 -7.42 -14.49
CA ALA A 182 4.36 -7.90 -15.67
C ALA A 182 5.08 -7.65 -16.99
N ALA A 183 6.10 -6.81 -17.01
CA ALA A 183 6.98 -6.62 -18.17
C ALA A 183 7.97 -7.79 -18.39
N VAL A 184 8.10 -8.72 -17.44
CA VAL A 184 9.04 -9.84 -17.55
C VAL A 184 8.36 -11.05 -18.18
N GLU A 185 8.45 -11.16 -19.50
CA GLU A 185 7.79 -12.21 -20.29
C GLU A 185 8.29 -13.64 -19.96
N THR A 186 9.54 -13.77 -19.50
CA THR A 186 10.17 -15.07 -19.20
C THR A 186 9.67 -15.73 -17.91
N VAL A 187 8.79 -15.06 -17.15
CA VAL A 187 8.24 -15.57 -15.89
C VAL A 187 6.72 -15.67 -16.02
N PRO A 188 6.16 -16.87 -16.26
CA PRO A 188 4.73 -17.04 -16.49
C PRO A 188 3.84 -16.46 -15.38
N LEU A 189 4.24 -16.63 -14.12
CA LEU A 189 3.51 -16.09 -12.97
C LEU A 189 3.43 -14.55 -12.97
N TRP A 190 4.41 -13.87 -13.56
CA TRP A 190 4.45 -12.41 -13.60
C TRP A 190 3.80 -11.84 -14.85
N TYR A 191 3.88 -12.53 -15.99
CA TYR A 191 3.47 -12.06 -17.31
C TYR A 191 1.94 -11.97 -17.48
N HIS A 192 1.33 -11.09 -16.70
CA HIS A 192 -0.10 -10.80 -16.69
C HIS A 192 -0.30 -9.28 -16.61
N PRO A 193 -0.24 -8.56 -17.75
CA PRO A 193 -0.20 -7.09 -17.81
C PRO A 193 -1.48 -6.40 -17.32
N THR A 194 -2.58 -7.13 -17.12
CA THR A 194 -3.84 -6.59 -16.58
C THR A 194 -4.08 -7.05 -15.14
N VAL A 195 -3.90 -8.35 -14.86
CA VAL A 195 -4.23 -8.95 -13.56
C VAL A 195 -3.26 -8.49 -12.48
N LEU A 196 -1.95 -8.51 -12.74
CA LEU A 196 -0.96 -8.25 -11.71
C LEU A 196 -0.92 -6.78 -11.26
N PRO A 197 -0.93 -5.78 -12.17
CA PRO A 197 -1.05 -4.37 -11.76
C PRO A 197 -2.36 -4.10 -11.02
N GLY A 198 -3.49 -4.65 -11.49
CA GLY A 198 -4.77 -4.53 -10.80
C GLY A 198 -4.73 -5.12 -9.39
N LEU A 199 -4.10 -6.29 -9.23
CA LEU A 199 -4.00 -6.98 -7.94
C LEU A 199 -3.18 -6.15 -6.96
N PHE A 200 -2.05 -5.60 -7.41
CA PHE A 200 -1.21 -4.77 -6.55
C PHE A 200 -1.89 -3.45 -6.20
N LEU A 201 -2.57 -2.81 -7.14
CA LEU A 201 -3.33 -1.60 -6.83
C LEU A 201 -4.44 -1.89 -5.81
N ALA A 202 -5.30 -2.87 -6.05
CA ALA A 202 -6.41 -3.20 -5.15
C ALA A 202 -5.90 -3.58 -3.75
N SER A 203 -4.97 -4.52 -3.66
CA SER A 203 -4.43 -4.92 -2.36
C SER A 203 -3.66 -3.80 -1.64
N GLY A 204 -3.00 -2.90 -2.38
CA GLY A 204 -2.33 -1.72 -1.82
C GLY A 204 -3.33 -0.68 -1.28
N VAL A 205 -4.42 -0.45 -2.00
CA VAL A 205 -5.54 0.39 -1.54
C VAL A 205 -6.15 -0.18 -0.25
N ALA A 206 -6.43 -1.49 -0.22
CA ALA A 206 -6.93 -2.15 0.99
C ALA A 206 -5.97 -1.97 2.18
N ALA A 207 -4.67 -2.15 1.97
CA ALA A 207 -3.65 -2.00 3.00
C ALA A 207 -3.54 -0.55 3.51
N GLY A 208 -3.60 0.43 2.60
CA GLY A 208 -3.56 1.85 2.93
C GLY A 208 -4.77 2.29 3.78
N ILE A 209 -5.99 1.88 3.37
CA ILE A 209 -7.20 2.15 4.14
C ILE A 209 -7.11 1.49 5.52
N ALA A 210 -6.78 0.20 5.56
CA ALA A 210 -6.74 -0.58 6.79
C ALA A 210 -5.72 -0.03 7.78
N THR A 211 -4.54 0.39 7.32
CA THR A 211 -3.48 0.95 8.18
C THR A 211 -3.90 2.30 8.77
N ALA A 212 -4.40 3.23 7.94
CA ALA A 212 -4.86 4.53 8.40
C ALA A 212 -6.03 4.41 9.38
N LEU A 213 -6.97 3.50 9.09
CA LEU A 213 -8.11 3.24 9.96
C LEU A 213 -7.68 2.57 11.27
N ALA A 214 -6.77 1.59 11.22
CA ALA A 214 -6.26 0.92 12.42
C ALA A 214 -5.57 1.91 13.37
N LEU A 215 -4.77 2.85 12.86
CA LEU A 215 -4.13 3.89 13.67
C LEU A 215 -5.16 4.87 14.24
N THR A 216 -6.12 5.30 13.43
CA THR A 216 -7.22 6.18 13.88
C THR A 216 -8.01 5.52 15.00
N VAL A 217 -8.40 4.27 14.81
CA VAL A 217 -9.13 3.49 15.81
C VAL A 217 -8.24 3.25 17.02
N ALA A 218 -6.95 2.94 16.89
CA ALA A 218 -6.09 2.64 18.04
C ALA A 218 -5.82 3.87 18.91
N PHE A 219 -5.62 5.04 18.30
CA PHE A 219 -5.01 6.20 18.98
C PHE A 219 -5.90 7.43 19.08
N ASP A 220 -7.06 7.46 18.41
CA ASP A 220 -7.97 8.60 18.43
C ASP A 220 -9.44 8.14 18.57
N GLU A 221 -10.35 9.10 18.79
CA GLU A 221 -11.78 8.84 18.84
C GLU A 221 -12.36 8.65 17.43
N ALA A 222 -12.62 7.39 17.08
CA ALA A 222 -13.19 7.02 15.81
C ALA A 222 -14.73 6.97 15.87
N ASN A 223 -15.37 7.67 14.95
CA ASN A 223 -16.82 7.61 14.76
C ASN A 223 -17.22 6.23 14.21
N SER A 224 -18.20 5.57 14.82
CA SER A 224 -18.59 4.18 14.45
C SER A 224 -19.08 4.07 13.00
N ARG A 225 -19.73 5.10 12.44
CA ARG A 225 -20.18 5.11 11.04
C ARG A 225 -19.01 5.25 10.07
N LEU A 226 -18.04 6.10 10.39
CA LEU A 226 -16.80 6.23 9.62
C LEU A 226 -16.06 4.89 9.61
N VAL A 227 -15.92 4.26 10.78
CA VAL A 227 -15.27 2.95 10.91
C VAL A 227 -15.97 1.91 10.04
N LEU A 228 -17.31 1.84 10.07
CA LEU A 228 -18.09 0.93 9.24
C LEU A 228 -17.84 1.16 7.74
N VAL A 229 -17.94 2.41 7.28
CA VAL A 229 -17.75 2.75 5.85
C VAL A 229 -16.36 2.38 5.36
N PHE A 230 -15.30 2.79 6.06
CA PHE A 230 -13.94 2.50 5.63
C PHE A 230 -13.58 1.02 5.78
N THR A 231 -14.13 0.31 6.77
CA THR A 231 -13.95 -1.14 6.87
C THR A 231 -14.67 -1.90 5.76
N SER A 232 -15.87 -1.45 5.36
CA SER A 232 -16.55 -1.97 4.18
C SER A 232 -15.76 -1.70 2.90
N ALA A 233 -15.10 -0.55 2.78
CA ALA A 233 -14.22 -0.25 1.65
C ALA A 233 -12.99 -1.18 1.62
N VAL A 234 -12.39 -1.51 2.77
CA VAL A 234 -11.34 -2.55 2.87
C VAL A 234 -11.89 -3.88 2.35
N GLY A 235 -13.05 -4.33 2.84
CA GLY A 235 -13.68 -5.58 2.41
C GLY A 235 -13.95 -5.62 0.90
N ALA A 236 -14.54 -4.58 0.33
CA ALA A 236 -14.81 -4.48 -1.11
C ALA A 236 -13.52 -4.56 -1.95
N THR A 237 -12.47 -3.87 -1.52
CA THR A 237 -11.18 -3.86 -2.22
C THR A 237 -10.45 -5.21 -2.08
N LEU A 238 -10.60 -5.89 -0.95
CA LEU A 238 -10.10 -7.26 -0.77
C LEU A 238 -10.86 -8.28 -1.62
N LEU A 239 -12.18 -8.13 -1.81
CA LEU A 239 -12.93 -8.98 -2.75
C LEU A 239 -12.38 -8.87 -4.17
N VAL A 240 -12.08 -7.65 -4.63
CA VAL A 240 -11.42 -7.44 -5.92
C VAL A 240 -10.06 -8.14 -5.95
N SER A 241 -9.27 -8.02 -4.87
CA SER A 241 -7.98 -8.69 -4.76
C SER A 241 -8.10 -10.22 -4.81
N VAL A 242 -9.12 -10.80 -4.17
CA VAL A 242 -9.41 -12.25 -4.22
C VAL A 242 -9.78 -12.68 -5.64
N GLY A 243 -10.64 -11.91 -6.32
CA GLY A 243 -10.99 -12.19 -7.71
C GLY A 243 -9.77 -12.16 -8.64
N LEU A 244 -8.88 -11.19 -8.45
CA LEU A 244 -7.64 -11.08 -9.23
C LEU A 244 -6.62 -12.17 -8.88
N LEU A 245 -6.52 -12.58 -7.61
CA LEU A 245 -5.72 -13.75 -7.20
C LEU A 245 -6.24 -15.03 -7.84
N TRP A 246 -7.56 -15.20 -7.89
CA TRP A 246 -8.17 -16.36 -8.54
C TRP A 246 -7.92 -16.36 -10.05
N LEU A 247 -8.02 -15.20 -10.71
CA LEU A 247 -7.66 -15.06 -12.13
C LEU A 247 -6.18 -15.37 -12.36
N LEU A 248 -5.27 -14.86 -11.51
CA LEU A 248 -3.85 -15.15 -11.59
C LEU A 248 -3.55 -16.64 -11.41
N TRP A 249 -4.24 -17.29 -10.47
CA TRP A 249 -4.09 -18.72 -10.20
C TRP A 249 -4.55 -19.58 -11.39
N THR A 250 -5.70 -19.25 -11.97
CA THR A 250 -6.27 -19.99 -13.11
C THR A 250 -5.56 -19.70 -14.43
N SER A 251 -4.79 -18.61 -14.50
CA SER A 251 -3.96 -18.28 -15.67
C SER A 251 -2.55 -18.88 -15.62
N LEU A 252 -2.17 -19.56 -14.53
CA LEU A 252 -0.96 -20.37 -14.49
C LEU A 252 -1.10 -21.52 -15.49
N GLY A 253 -0.53 -21.34 -16.68
CA GLY A 253 -0.56 -22.35 -17.74
C GLY A 253 0.21 -23.62 -17.35
N ASN A 254 0.04 -24.66 -18.17
CA ASN A 254 0.73 -25.95 -18.00
C ASN A 254 2.20 -25.93 -18.48
N THR A 255 2.88 -24.78 -18.39
CA THR A 255 4.31 -24.71 -18.72
C THR A 255 5.14 -25.29 -17.58
N PRO A 256 6.37 -25.80 -17.84
CA PRO A 256 7.22 -26.34 -16.78
C PRO A 256 7.44 -25.35 -15.62
N ALA A 257 7.65 -24.07 -15.93
CA ALA A 257 7.79 -23.02 -14.93
C ALA A 257 6.47 -22.73 -14.19
N GLY A 258 5.33 -22.75 -14.87
CA GLY A 258 4.01 -22.61 -14.24
C GLY A 258 3.71 -23.72 -13.23
N ILE A 259 4.04 -24.97 -13.57
CA ILE A 259 3.87 -26.13 -12.68
C ILE A 259 4.79 -26.02 -11.46
N GLU A 260 6.05 -25.62 -11.64
CA GLU A 260 6.98 -25.43 -10.52
C GLU A 260 6.54 -24.28 -9.60
N SER A 261 6.10 -23.15 -10.17
CA SER A 261 5.51 -22.05 -9.41
C SER A 261 4.29 -22.51 -8.61
N ALA A 262 3.39 -23.28 -9.21
CA ALA A 262 2.23 -23.83 -8.52
C ALA A 262 2.64 -24.78 -7.37
N SER A 263 3.60 -25.67 -7.62
CA SER A 263 4.13 -26.59 -6.60
C SER A 263 4.74 -25.85 -5.41
N LYS A 264 5.51 -24.77 -5.65
CA LYS A 264 6.05 -23.92 -4.57
C LYS A 264 4.96 -23.32 -3.68
N LEU A 265 3.81 -23.02 -4.26
CA LEU A 265 2.66 -22.40 -3.58
C LEU A 265 1.79 -23.41 -2.81
N THR A 266 1.64 -24.64 -3.30
CA THR A 266 0.71 -25.64 -2.73
C THR A 266 1.38 -26.62 -1.79
N GLU A 267 2.62 -27.01 -2.07
CA GLU A 267 3.31 -28.11 -1.38
C GLU A 267 4.74 -27.76 -0.98
N GLY A 268 5.30 -26.69 -1.57
CA GLY A 268 6.67 -26.26 -1.34
C GLY A 268 6.86 -25.24 -0.23
N ALA A 269 7.99 -24.54 -0.29
CA ALA A 269 8.45 -23.62 0.75
C ALA A 269 7.52 -22.43 1.03
N LEU A 270 6.59 -22.11 0.12
CA LEU A 270 5.67 -20.97 0.26
C LEU A 270 4.26 -21.38 0.71
N TYR A 271 4.01 -22.67 0.96
CA TYR A 271 2.71 -23.16 1.43
C TYR A 271 2.23 -22.45 2.70
N ILE A 272 3.09 -22.34 3.73
CA ILE A 272 2.73 -21.68 4.99
C ILE A 272 2.41 -20.18 4.78
N PRO A 273 3.25 -19.38 4.08
CA PRO A 273 2.90 -18.02 3.67
C PRO A 273 1.56 -17.91 2.94
N VAL A 274 1.23 -18.83 2.04
CA VAL A 274 -0.05 -18.86 1.32
C VAL A 274 -1.21 -19.09 2.28
N VAL A 275 -1.11 -20.05 3.19
CA VAL A 275 -2.16 -20.31 4.19
C VAL A 275 -2.39 -19.09 5.08
N VAL A 276 -1.31 -18.45 5.56
CA VAL A 276 -1.41 -17.22 6.39
C VAL A 276 -2.03 -16.07 5.59
N LEU A 277 -1.66 -15.90 4.33
CA LEU A 277 -2.26 -14.93 3.42
C LEU A 277 -3.77 -15.16 3.30
N LEU A 278 -4.20 -16.39 3.00
CA LEU A 278 -5.62 -16.71 2.80
C LEU A 278 -6.42 -16.52 4.09
N ALA A 279 -5.90 -16.99 5.22
CA ALA A 279 -6.52 -16.80 6.52
C ALA A 279 -6.64 -15.31 6.87
N GLY A 280 -5.59 -14.52 6.62
CA GLY A 280 -5.60 -13.09 6.89
C GLY A 280 -6.57 -12.31 6.00
N ILE A 281 -6.69 -12.67 4.72
CA ILE A 281 -7.73 -12.13 3.84
C ILE A 281 -9.12 -12.45 4.39
N VAL A 282 -9.40 -13.69 4.80
CA VAL A 282 -10.71 -14.07 5.35
C VAL A 282 -11.03 -13.29 6.63
N VAL A 283 -10.06 -13.18 7.55
CA VAL A 283 -10.21 -12.39 8.79
C VAL A 283 -10.52 -10.93 8.48
N SER A 284 -9.84 -10.32 7.52
CA SER A 284 -10.08 -8.91 7.19
C SER A 284 -11.37 -8.69 6.38
N LEU A 285 -11.70 -9.63 5.50
CA LEU A 285 -12.89 -9.57 4.65
C LEU A 285 -14.19 -9.76 5.43
N VAL A 286 -14.21 -10.67 6.41
CA VAL A 286 -15.41 -11.02 7.18
C VAL A 286 -15.35 -10.44 8.59
N GLY A 287 -14.22 -10.62 9.27
CA GLY A 287 -14.05 -10.24 10.67
C GLY A 287 -14.08 -8.72 10.87
N SER A 288 -13.36 -7.95 10.05
CA SER A 288 -13.32 -6.49 10.23
C SER A 288 -14.71 -5.84 10.04
N PRO A 289 -15.47 -6.09 8.95
CA PRO A 289 -16.80 -5.50 8.80
C PRO A 289 -17.79 -5.93 9.89
N LEU A 290 -17.71 -7.21 10.33
CA LEU A 290 -18.53 -7.70 11.43
C LEU A 290 -18.23 -6.97 12.74
N LEU A 291 -16.95 -6.79 13.07
CA LEU A 291 -16.54 -6.05 14.27
C LEU A 291 -16.93 -4.57 14.20
N ALA A 292 -16.77 -3.94 13.03
CA ALA A 292 -17.21 -2.57 12.79
C ALA A 292 -18.74 -2.43 12.94
N TRP A 293 -19.50 -3.41 12.43
CA TRP A 293 -20.96 -3.47 12.59
C TRP A 293 -21.37 -3.64 14.05
N ILE A 294 -20.74 -4.56 14.79
CA ILE A 294 -20.98 -4.74 16.23
C ILE A 294 -20.70 -3.44 16.98
N GLY A 295 -19.61 -2.75 16.67
CA GLY A 295 -19.28 -1.44 17.23
C GLY A 295 -20.33 -0.38 16.91
N TYR A 296 -20.80 -0.33 15.67
CA TYR A 296 -21.86 0.59 15.23
C TYR A 296 -23.17 0.39 15.98
N VAL A 297 -23.61 -0.87 16.13
CA VAL A 297 -24.87 -1.20 16.81
C VAL A 297 -24.79 -1.00 18.32
N ARG A 298 -23.62 -1.29 18.94
CA ARG A 298 -23.48 -1.29 20.41
C ARG A 298 -22.97 0.01 21.02
N SER A 299 -22.13 0.78 20.33
CA SER A 299 -21.39 1.91 20.94
C SER A 299 -21.99 3.29 20.63
N GLY A 300 -23.07 3.38 19.86
CA GLY A 300 -23.63 4.67 19.44
C GLY A 300 -22.65 5.43 18.52
N PRO A 301 -22.58 6.78 18.58
CA PRO A 301 -21.84 7.57 17.61
C PRO A 301 -20.31 7.44 17.69
N VAL A 302 -19.75 7.04 18.83
CA VAL A 302 -18.30 6.92 19.06
C VAL A 302 -18.00 5.48 19.48
N MET A 303 -16.95 4.87 18.93
CA MET A 303 -16.63 3.48 19.23
C MET A 303 -15.89 3.36 20.57
N THR A 304 -16.61 3.00 21.63
CA THR A 304 -16.11 3.02 23.02
C THR A 304 -15.72 1.65 23.58
N GLY A 305 -16.23 0.55 23.03
CA GLY A 305 -15.97 -0.81 23.54
C GLY A 305 -14.54 -1.26 23.31
N TRP A 306 -13.73 -1.38 24.38
CA TRP A 306 -12.30 -1.70 24.27
C TRP A 306 -12.04 -3.02 23.52
N VAL A 307 -12.81 -4.08 23.81
CA VAL A 307 -12.67 -5.39 23.16
C VAL A 307 -12.93 -5.27 21.65
N VAL A 308 -14.02 -4.61 21.26
CA VAL A 308 -14.37 -4.41 19.84
C VAL A 308 -13.28 -3.60 19.14
N ARG A 309 -12.79 -2.56 19.80
CA ARG A 309 -11.75 -1.65 19.29
C ARG A 309 -10.43 -2.40 19.05
N VAL A 310 -9.95 -3.16 20.05
CA VAL A 310 -8.71 -3.95 19.94
C VAL A 310 -8.88 -5.05 18.88
N SER A 311 -9.96 -5.81 18.92
CA SER A 311 -10.22 -6.87 17.93
C SER A 311 -10.28 -6.30 16.51
N LEU A 312 -10.88 -5.13 16.32
CA LEU A 312 -10.92 -4.48 15.01
C LEU A 312 -9.52 -4.10 14.54
N VAL A 313 -8.72 -3.44 15.39
CA VAL A 313 -7.33 -3.07 15.07
C VAL A 313 -6.51 -4.31 14.69
N VAL A 314 -6.61 -5.39 15.48
CA VAL A 314 -5.92 -6.65 15.19
C VAL A 314 -6.37 -7.22 13.84
N SER A 315 -7.68 -7.25 13.57
CA SER A 315 -8.20 -7.76 12.28
C SER A 315 -7.71 -6.95 11.07
N LEU A 316 -7.62 -5.63 11.20
CA LEU A 316 -7.11 -4.74 10.16
C LEU A 316 -5.61 -4.96 9.94
N VAL A 317 -4.82 -5.08 11.01
CA VAL A 317 -3.37 -5.36 10.92
C VAL A 317 -3.12 -6.72 10.27
N VAL A 318 -3.90 -7.74 10.61
CA VAL A 318 -3.84 -9.06 9.95
C VAL A 318 -4.13 -8.94 8.44
N GLY A 319 -5.10 -8.11 8.04
CA GLY A 319 -5.35 -7.82 6.63
C GLY A 319 -4.19 -7.11 5.92
N VAL A 320 -3.54 -6.16 6.61
CA VAL A 320 -2.33 -5.49 6.10
C VAL A 320 -1.19 -6.48 5.89
N VAL A 321 -0.96 -7.40 6.83
CA VAL A 321 0.03 -8.47 6.68
C VAL A 321 -0.32 -9.38 5.50
N ALA A 322 -1.58 -9.77 5.34
CA ALA A 322 -2.03 -10.61 4.23
C ALA A 322 -1.79 -9.94 2.86
N THR A 323 -2.04 -8.64 2.75
CA THR A 323 -1.80 -7.87 1.51
C THR A 323 -0.30 -7.68 1.21
N PHE A 324 0.57 -7.62 2.22
CA PHE A 324 2.02 -7.76 2.03
C PHE A 324 2.38 -9.13 1.48
N LEU A 325 1.82 -10.19 2.07
CA LEU A 325 2.10 -11.56 1.66
C LEU A 325 1.74 -11.83 0.19
N ILE A 326 0.76 -11.13 -0.38
CA ILE A 326 0.47 -11.22 -1.82
C ILE A 326 1.73 -10.96 -2.66
N ARG A 327 2.46 -9.87 -2.37
CA ARG A 327 3.67 -9.51 -3.12
C ARG A 327 4.82 -10.46 -2.81
N TYR A 328 4.97 -10.81 -1.53
CA TYR A 328 5.98 -11.76 -1.09
C TYR A 328 5.86 -13.10 -1.82
N VAL A 329 4.66 -13.66 -1.85
CA VAL A 329 4.36 -14.95 -2.47
C VAL A 329 4.50 -14.86 -4.00
N VAL A 330 3.94 -13.84 -4.65
CA VAL A 330 4.06 -13.66 -6.11
C VAL A 330 5.52 -13.52 -6.55
N LEU A 331 6.35 -12.81 -5.77
CA LEU A 331 7.77 -12.64 -6.08
C LEU A 331 8.56 -13.94 -5.89
N LEU A 332 8.39 -14.62 -4.76
CA LEU A 332 9.23 -15.77 -4.42
C LEU A 332 8.77 -17.07 -5.08
N ALA A 333 7.52 -17.15 -5.53
CA ALA A 333 7.03 -18.29 -6.31
C ALA A 333 7.44 -18.21 -7.78
N ALA A 334 8.03 -17.10 -8.21
CA ALA A 334 8.43 -16.87 -9.59
C ALA A 334 9.49 -17.86 -10.07
N VAL A 335 9.19 -18.53 -11.17
CA VAL A 335 10.11 -19.43 -11.86
C VAL A 335 10.24 -18.99 -13.32
N LYS A 336 11.46 -18.97 -13.83
CA LYS A 336 11.74 -18.65 -15.22
C LYS A 336 11.50 -19.85 -16.12
N GLU A 337 11.07 -19.61 -17.34
CA GLU A 337 11.05 -20.68 -18.34
C GLU A 337 12.47 -21.22 -18.59
N PRO A 338 12.65 -22.55 -18.58
CA PRO A 338 13.95 -23.16 -18.85
C PRO A 338 14.33 -22.97 -20.32
N LEU A 339 15.64 -22.87 -20.59
CA LEU A 339 16.15 -22.87 -21.96
C LEU A 339 16.12 -24.30 -22.51
N VAL A 340 15.67 -24.45 -23.76
CA VAL A 340 15.76 -25.71 -24.48
C VAL A 340 17.19 -25.88 -24.98
N ALA A 341 17.96 -26.77 -24.35
CA ALA A 341 19.26 -27.17 -24.87
C ALA A 341 19.03 -28.22 -25.97
N VAL A 342 19.17 -27.80 -27.22
CA VAL A 342 19.26 -28.72 -28.35
C VAL A 342 20.70 -29.22 -28.40
N GLY A 343 20.90 -30.52 -28.17
CA GLY A 343 22.22 -31.13 -28.27
C GLY A 343 22.79 -30.94 -29.67
N VAL A 344 24.01 -30.42 -29.75
CA VAL A 344 24.84 -30.43 -30.97
C VAL A 344 25.69 -31.69 -30.96
#